data_AF-A0A1Q7PNB7-F1
#
_entry.id   AF-A0A1Q7PNB7-F1
#
_cell.length_a   1.000
_cell.length_b   1.000
_cell.length_c   1.000
_cell.angle_alpha   90.00
_cell.angle_beta   90.00
_cell.angle_gamma   90.00
#
_symmetry.space_group_name_H-M   'P 1'
#
loop_
_entity.id
_entity.type
_entity.pdbx_description
1 polymer ?
#
loop_
_entity_poly.entity_id
_entity_poly.type
_entity_poly.pdbx_seq_one_letter_code
_entity_poly.pdbx_strand_id
1 'polypeptide(L)'
;MSAEAKKKLLEQLDALKIFPKNNLVRQLQAQIKSKLEELAKKENIAIIPTVQEIVAKTNRSRSSKLRKYHHYIRLIQDNFPDLDYTTIRKQLSERKQGKEVSIPDAIWQNPSP
;
A
#
# COMPACT_ATOMS: atom_id res chain seq x y z
N MET A 1 6.55 15.85 26.81
CA MET A 1 7.51 16.76 26.16
C MET A 1 7.01 17.38 24.84
N SER A 2 6.05 16.80 24.10
CA SER A 2 5.64 17.28 22.76
C SER A 2 4.79 18.56 22.75
N ALA A 3 3.83 18.71 23.67
CA ALA A 3 2.89 19.83 23.67
C ALA A 3 3.56 21.19 23.97
N GLU A 4 4.48 21.23 24.92
CA GLU A 4 5.20 22.46 25.28
C GLU A 4 6.17 22.91 24.17
N ALA A 5 6.84 21.95 23.52
CA ALA A 5 7.71 22.23 22.39
C ALA A 5 6.93 22.76 21.17
N LYS A 6 5.74 22.21 20.90
CA LYS A 6 4.84 22.68 19.85
C LYS A 6 4.38 24.13 20.10
N LYS A 7 4.03 24.47 21.35
CA LYS A 7 3.66 25.83 21.74
C LYS A 7 4.80 26.82 21.53
N LYS A 8 6.02 26.50 21.95
CA LYS A 8 7.22 27.33 21.73
C LYS A 8 7.51 27.57 20.25
N LEU A 9 7.34 26.57 19.39
CA LEU A 9 7.53 26.72 17.94
C LEU A 9 6.47 27.64 17.30
N LEU A 10 5.23 27.62 17.78
CA LEU A 10 4.17 28.52 17.32
C LEU A 10 4.46 29.97 17.76
N GLU A 11 4.87 30.16 19.02
CA GLU A 11 5.28 31.47 19.55
C GLU A 11 6.46 32.05 18.74
N GLN A 12 7.45 31.21 18.41
CA GLN A 12 8.57 31.60 17.54
C GLN A 12 8.10 31.98 16.13
N LEU A 13 7.14 31.25 15.55
CA LEU A 13 6.59 31.57 14.24
C LEU A 13 5.86 32.92 14.23
N ASP A 14 5.13 33.22 15.30
CA ASP A 14 4.45 34.51 15.46
C ASP A 14 5.44 35.66 15.68
N ALA A 15 6.49 35.46 16.47
CA ALA A 15 7.57 36.44 16.63
C ALA A 15 8.24 36.77 15.28
N LEU A 16 8.40 35.79 14.40
CA LEU A 16 9.00 35.97 13.07
C LEU A 16 8.14 36.79 12.09
N LYS A 17 6.88 37.06 12.41
CA LYS A 17 6.01 37.93 11.58
C LYS A 17 6.36 39.41 11.75
N ILE A 18 7.00 39.78 12.86
CA ILE A 18 7.39 41.16 13.19
C ILE A 18 8.59 41.61 12.34
N PHE A 19 9.44 40.65 11.92
CA PHE A 19 10.64 40.92 11.15
C PHE A 19 10.34 41.22 9.67
N PRO A 20 11.18 42.01 8.99
CA PRO A 20 11.04 42.28 7.56
C PRO A 20 11.13 40.98 6.75
N LYS A 21 10.40 40.93 5.62
CA LYS A 21 10.31 39.75 4.74
C LYS A 21 11.59 39.55 3.91
N ASN A 22 12.69 39.17 4.58
CA ASN A 22 13.95 38.79 3.95
C ASN A 22 14.04 37.27 3.73
N ASN A 23 15.02 36.81 2.96
CA ASN A 23 15.20 35.38 2.65
C ASN A 23 15.47 34.53 3.90
N LEU A 24 16.21 35.06 4.87
CA LEU A 24 16.53 34.36 6.12
C LEU A 24 15.29 34.09 6.97
N VAL A 25 14.40 35.08 7.13
CA VAL A 25 13.12 34.95 7.85
C VAL A 25 12.22 33.94 7.15
N ARG A 26 12.16 33.96 5.81
CA ARG A 26 11.39 32.97 5.04
C ARG A 26 11.93 31.55 5.24
N GLN A 27 13.24 31.37 5.20
CA GLN A 27 13.88 30.07 5.45
C GLN A 27 13.60 29.57 6.86
N LEU A 28 13.72 30.45 7.86
CA LEU A 28 13.47 30.10 9.26
C LEU A 28 11.99 29.73 9.48
N GLN A 29 11.05 30.47 8.90
CA GLN A 29 9.62 30.15 8.94
C GLN A 29 9.33 28.78 8.29
N ALA A 30 9.97 28.46 7.15
CA ALA A 30 9.82 27.18 6.48
C ALA A 30 10.36 26.03 7.35
N GLN A 31 11.52 26.21 7.99
CA GLN A 31 12.11 25.21 8.89
C GLN A 31 11.22 24.95 10.11
N ILE A 32 10.66 25.99 10.72
CA ILE A 32 9.75 25.85 11.87
C ILE A 32 8.46 25.12 11.46
N LYS A 33 7.89 25.46 10.30
CA LYS A 33 6.71 24.75 9.75
C LYS A 33 7.01 23.27 9.50
N SER A 34 8.15 22.94 8.89
CA SER A 34 8.57 21.55 8.69
C SER A 34 8.66 20.78 10.01
N LYS A 35 9.25 21.38 11.05
CA LYS A 35 9.31 20.77 12.39
C LYS A 35 7.94 20.58 13.02
N LEU A 36 7.01 21.51 12.85
CA LEU A 36 5.62 21.36 13.32
C LEU A 36 4.91 20.21 12.59
N GLU A 37 5.12 20.06 11.29
CA GLU A 37 4.57 18.94 10.51
C GLU A 37 5.15 17.59 10.95
N GLU A 38 6.45 17.51 11.24
CA GLU A 38 7.07 16.29 11.78
C GLU A 38 6.51 15.90 13.14
N LEU A 39 6.28 16.90 14.02
CA LEU A 39 5.64 16.66 15.32
C LEU A 39 4.19 16.18 15.14
N ALA A 40 3.43 16.79 14.23
CA ALA A 40 2.07 16.34 13.91
C ALA A 40 2.05 14.91 13.32
N LYS A 41 3.01 14.56 12.46
CA LYS A 41 3.18 13.19 11.97
C LYS A 41 3.48 12.22 13.10
N LYS A 42 4.36 12.58 14.04
CA LYS A 42 4.66 11.76 15.24
C LYS A 42 3.44 11.57 16.14
N GLU A 43 2.60 12.61 16.30
CA GLU A 43 1.31 12.50 16.99
C GLU A 43 0.36 11.52 16.27
N ASN A 44 0.32 11.56 14.93
CA ASN A 44 -0.51 10.64 14.14
C ASN A 44 0.01 9.19 14.06
N ILE A 45 1.33 8.98 14.19
CA ILE A 45 1.94 7.63 14.22
C ILE A 45 1.51 6.86 15.49
N ALA A 46 1.06 7.55 16.54
CA ALA A 46 0.52 6.92 17.75
C ALA A 46 -0.89 6.34 17.56
N ILE A 47 -1.56 6.57 16.42
CA ILE A 47 -2.81 5.91 16.07
C ILE A 47 -2.47 4.50 15.61
N ILE A 48 -2.24 3.61 16.57
CA ILE A 48 -2.04 2.19 16.32
C ILE A 48 -3.34 1.69 15.67
N PRO A 49 -3.30 1.19 14.43
CA PRO A 49 -4.51 0.70 13.78
C PRO A 49 -5.13 -0.40 14.62
N THR A 50 -6.45 -0.37 14.73
CA THR A 50 -7.16 -1.38 15.53
C THR A 50 -6.93 -2.75 14.89
N VAL A 51 -6.92 -3.83 15.69
CA VAL A 51 -6.80 -5.21 15.17
C VAL A 51 -7.80 -5.46 14.03
N GLN A 52 -9.02 -4.91 14.14
CA GLN A 52 -10.06 -4.98 13.12
C GLN A 52 -9.66 -4.32 11.79
N GLU A 53 -8.98 -3.18 11.82
CA GLU A 53 -8.53 -2.47 10.61
C GLU A 53 -7.40 -3.22 9.91
N ILE A 54 -6.50 -3.81 10.69
CA ILE A 54 -5.43 -4.68 10.17
C ILE A 54 -6.05 -5.91 9.49
N VAL A 55 -7.02 -6.55 10.13
CA VAL A 55 -7.75 -7.70 9.57
C VAL A 55 -8.52 -7.29 8.30
N ALA A 56 -9.21 -6.16 8.30
CA ALA A 56 -9.93 -5.67 7.12
C ALA A 56 -9.00 -5.41 5.93
N LYS A 57 -7.85 -4.75 6.17
CA LYS A 57 -6.84 -4.47 5.13
C LYS A 57 -6.22 -5.76 4.58
N THR A 58 -5.87 -6.70 5.45
CA THR A 58 -5.31 -8.00 5.03
C THR A 58 -6.34 -8.83 4.26
N ASN A 59 -7.60 -8.87 4.71
CA ASN A 59 -8.69 -9.55 4.00
C ASN A 59 -8.97 -8.91 2.63
N ARG A 60 -8.91 -7.58 2.50
CA ARG A 60 -9.02 -6.88 1.21
C ARG A 60 -7.90 -7.28 0.23
N SER A 61 -6.67 -7.39 0.73
CA SER A 61 -5.54 -7.86 -0.08
C SER A 61 -5.74 -9.32 -0.52
N ARG A 62 -6.13 -10.20 0.41
CA ARG A 62 -6.42 -11.61 0.14
C ARG A 62 -7.53 -11.78 -0.90
N SER A 63 -8.64 -11.06 -0.77
CA SER A 63 -9.79 -11.16 -1.68
C SER A 63 -9.44 -10.68 -3.09
N SER A 64 -8.69 -9.60 -3.23
CA SER A 64 -8.19 -9.13 -4.53
C SER A 64 -7.30 -10.17 -5.21
N LYS A 65 -6.38 -10.80 -4.46
CA LYS A 65 -5.51 -11.87 -4.98
C LYS A 65 -6.33 -13.08 -5.45
N LEU A 66 -7.30 -13.53 -4.65
CA LEU A 66 -8.18 -14.65 -5.02
C LEU A 66 -9.01 -14.34 -6.26
N ARG A 67 -9.50 -13.10 -6.40
CA ARG A 67 -10.24 -12.66 -7.60
C ARG A 67 -9.39 -12.73 -8.86
N LYS A 68 -8.14 -12.24 -8.80
CA LYS A 68 -7.20 -12.33 -9.93
C LYS A 68 -6.92 -13.78 -10.32
N TYR A 69 -6.73 -14.66 -9.33
CA TYR A 69 -6.53 -16.08 -9.56
C TYR A 69 -7.74 -16.73 -10.22
N HIS A 70 -8.93 -16.45 -9.70
CA HIS A 70 -10.17 -16.99 -10.27
C HIS A 70 -10.36 -16.52 -11.71
N HIS A 71 -10.17 -15.24 -11.98
CA HIS A 71 -10.28 -14.69 -13.32
C HIS A 71 -9.28 -15.33 -14.30
N TYR A 72 -8.02 -15.51 -13.88
CA TYR A 72 -7.01 -16.19 -14.70
C TYR A 72 -7.40 -17.63 -15.04
N ILE A 73 -7.88 -18.40 -14.06
CA ILE A 73 -8.34 -19.78 -14.29
C ILE A 73 -9.55 -19.80 -15.23
N ARG A 74 -10.51 -18.89 -15.05
CA ARG A 74 -11.67 -18.75 -15.93
C ARG A 74 -11.26 -18.42 -17.36
N LEU A 75 -10.33 -17.51 -17.53
CA LEU A 75 -9.87 -17.11 -18.86
C LEU A 75 -9.20 -18.28 -19.59
N ILE A 76 -8.46 -19.15 -18.89
CA ILE A 76 -7.96 -20.41 -19.48
C ILE A 76 -9.14 -21.33 -19.84
N GLN A 77 -10.09 -21.52 -18.92
CA GLN A 77 -11.25 -22.39 -19.16
C GLN A 77 -12.09 -21.95 -20.37
N ASP A 78 -12.31 -20.64 -20.51
CA ASP A 78 -13.13 -20.06 -21.57
C ASP A 78 -12.47 -20.22 -22.95
N ASN A 79 -11.13 -20.14 -23.02
CA ASN A 79 -10.37 -20.30 -24.27
C ASN A 79 -10.01 -21.77 -24.58
N PHE A 80 -9.94 -22.62 -23.56
CA PHE A 80 -9.57 -24.03 -23.66
C PHE A 80 -10.64 -24.90 -22.97
N PRO A 81 -11.81 -25.08 -23.59
CA PRO A 81 -12.98 -25.73 -22.96
C PRO A 81 -12.75 -27.21 -22.61
N ASP A 82 -11.74 -27.85 -23.20
CA ASP A 82 -11.34 -29.22 -22.86
C ASP A 82 -10.73 -29.33 -21.45
N LEU A 83 -10.28 -28.20 -20.87
CA LEU A 83 -9.67 -28.15 -19.55
C LEU A 83 -10.71 -27.82 -18.48
N ASP A 84 -10.91 -28.73 -17.53
CA ASP A 84 -11.77 -28.47 -16.39
C ASP A 84 -11.15 -27.46 -15.40
N TYR A 85 -12.00 -26.63 -14.81
CA TYR A 85 -11.63 -25.61 -13.81
C TYR A 85 -10.84 -26.20 -12.65
N THR A 86 -11.25 -27.37 -12.14
CA THR A 86 -10.60 -28.00 -10.98
C THR A 86 -9.19 -28.48 -11.34
N THR A 87 -9.03 -29.02 -12.54
CA THR A 87 -7.74 -29.44 -13.11
C THR A 87 -6.80 -28.27 -13.30
N ILE A 88 -7.25 -27.17 -13.93
CA ILE A 88 -6.45 -25.95 -14.11
C ILE A 88 -6.01 -25.41 -12.76
N ARG A 89 -6.92 -25.35 -11.77
CA ARG A 89 -6.60 -24.89 -10.42
C ARG A 89 -5.53 -25.74 -9.74
N LYS A 90 -5.66 -27.07 -9.81
CA LYS A 90 -4.72 -28.02 -9.21
C LYS A 90 -3.33 -27.87 -9.84
N GLN A 91 -3.26 -27.91 -11.17
CA GLN A 91 -2.01 -27.80 -11.90
C GLN A 91 -1.36 -26.42 -11.73
N LEU A 92 -2.13 -25.34 -11.66
CA LEU A 92 -1.58 -24.02 -11.35
C LEU A 92 -0.89 -23.97 -9.98
N SER A 93 -1.42 -24.71 -9.00
CA SER A 93 -0.79 -24.85 -7.68
C SER A 93 0.48 -25.68 -7.75
N GLU A 94 0.46 -26.79 -8.48
CA GLU A 94 1.63 -27.68 -8.67
C GLU A 94 2.76 -26.96 -9.42
N ARG A 95 2.44 -26.25 -10.50
CA ARG A 95 3.37 -25.41 -11.26
C ARG A 95 4.05 -24.36 -10.39
N LYS A 96 3.30 -23.70 -9.50
CA LYS A 96 3.85 -22.72 -8.55
C LYS A 96 4.79 -23.32 -7.51
N GLN A 97 4.69 -24.62 -7.27
CA GLN A 97 5.60 -25.38 -6.42
C GLN A 97 6.81 -25.91 -7.21
N GLY A 98 6.90 -25.62 -8.51
CA GLY A 98 7.98 -26.12 -9.38
C GLY A 98 7.81 -27.59 -9.80
N LYS A 99 6.61 -28.16 -9.65
CA LYS A 99 6.33 -29.52 -10.11
C LYS A 99 5.99 -29.52 -11.61
N GLU A 100 6.29 -30.63 -12.26
CA GLU A 100 5.86 -30.86 -13.64
C GLU A 100 4.33 -30.94 -13.72
N VAL A 101 3.77 -30.32 -14.75
CA VAL A 101 2.33 -30.22 -14.98
C VAL A 101 1.98 -30.60 -16.40
N SER A 102 0.76 -31.09 -16.60
CA SER A 102 0.30 -31.60 -17.90
C SER A 102 -0.16 -30.49 -18.86
N ILE A 103 -0.66 -29.35 -18.36
CA ILE A 103 -1.05 -28.20 -19.18
C ILE A 103 0.22 -27.54 -19.74
N PRO A 104 0.34 -27.40 -21.07
CA PRO A 104 1.49 -26.77 -21.72
C PRO A 104 1.77 -25.35 -21.24
N ASP A 105 3.05 -24.97 -21.20
CA ASP A 105 3.47 -23.62 -20.82
C ASP A 105 2.92 -22.51 -21.71
N ALA A 106 2.63 -22.80 -22.99
CA ALA A 106 2.00 -21.85 -23.90
C ALA A 106 0.65 -21.32 -23.36
N ILE A 107 -0.17 -22.20 -22.78
CA ILE A 107 -1.48 -21.85 -22.21
C ILE A 107 -1.31 -20.99 -20.96
N TRP A 108 -0.27 -21.24 -20.16
CA TRP A 108 0.00 -20.44 -18.97
C TRP A 108 0.51 -19.03 -19.30
N GLN A 109 1.34 -18.90 -20.32
CA GLN A 109 1.90 -17.60 -20.74
C GLN A 109 0.91 -16.77 -21.54
N ASN A 110 0.12 -17.42 -22.39
CA ASN A 110 -0.91 -16.78 -23.19
C ASN A 110 -2.27 -17.47 -22.99
N PRO A 111 -3.01 -17.12 -21.93
CA PRO A 111 -4.28 -17.77 -21.62
C PRO A 111 -5.42 -17.34 -22.56
N SER A 112 -5.22 -16.28 -23.38
CA SER A 112 -6.11 -15.87 -24.48
C SER A 112 -5.32 -15.94 -25.78
N PRO A 113 -5.68 -16.82 -26.73
CA PRO A 113 -5.01 -16.94 -28.03
C PRO A 113 -4.95 -15.61 -28.80
#